data_AF-A0A821C4G3-F1
#
_entry.id   AF-A0A821C4G3-F1
#
_cell.length_a   1.000
_cell.length_b   1.000
_cell.length_c   1.000
_cell.angle_alpha   90.00
_cell.angle_beta   90.00
_cell.angle_gamma   90.00
#
_symmetry.space_group_name_H-M   'P 1'
#
loop_
_entity.id
_entity.type
_entity.pdbx_description
1 polymer ?
#
loop_
_entity_poly.entity_id
_entity_poly.type
_entity_poly.pdbx_seq_one_letter_code
_entity_poly.pdbx_strand_id
1 'polypeptide(L)'
;MHPTFPTLTSICEDTLNSANIENYELKPFNRQLINEEYLNKISINNDENVDLSALYCPTTNYKQLFRLSHLHVAHPSRSSLWFHLLRQDKTRHQHKFQQAVERYPEDIRNMFGRRNDITVRLPSCVDANHLPHYHLNRRGQHAVTRILSVFAYYHPDITWAPLLAPMTALFLHYMTEIDAYESLLILTSNDYKIITQTEIQYQSLSLAFRSILRRRCRSVYEYLNRQSQQPCLFDEWLWIIFEHLPFTYLVPIIDCLLIEDMKILIRI
;
A
#
# COMPACT_ATOMS: atom_id res chain seq x y z
N MET A 1 48.54 11.09 -22.28
CA MET A 1 47.89 11.24 -20.96
C MET A 1 46.39 11.10 -21.16
N HIS A 2 45.86 9.89 -20.97
CA HIS A 2 44.43 9.59 -21.00
C HIS A 2 44.00 9.17 -19.59
N PRO A 3 42.91 9.71 -19.02
CA PRO A 3 42.42 9.27 -17.73
C PRO A 3 41.55 8.02 -17.88
N THR A 4 41.91 6.98 -17.16
CA THR A 4 41.16 5.74 -16.96
C THR A 4 40.00 5.98 -15.98
N PHE A 5 38.78 5.60 -16.40
CA PHE A 5 37.59 5.58 -15.55
C PHE A 5 37.64 4.42 -14.54
N PRO A 6 37.19 4.60 -13.29
CA PRO A 6 37.07 3.50 -12.33
C PRO A 6 35.77 2.71 -12.53
N THR A 7 35.89 1.39 -12.40
CA THR A 7 34.87 0.35 -12.50
C THR A 7 33.80 0.41 -11.39
N LEU A 8 32.56 0.14 -11.79
CA LEU A 8 31.28 0.27 -11.07
C LEU A 8 31.02 -0.80 -9.97
N THR A 9 32.02 -1.17 -9.17
CA THR A 9 31.89 -2.29 -8.20
C THR A 9 32.31 -1.95 -6.77
N SER A 10 31.95 -0.79 -6.22
CA SER A 10 32.19 -0.55 -4.78
C SER A 10 31.16 0.35 -4.07
N ILE A 11 29.90 0.38 -4.51
CA ILE A 11 28.85 1.10 -3.78
C ILE A 11 27.59 0.24 -3.78
N CYS A 12 27.54 -0.79 -2.92
CA CYS A 12 26.33 -1.39 -2.33
C CYS A 12 26.62 -2.77 -1.69
N GLU A 13 27.60 -2.90 -0.80
CA GLU A 13 27.82 -4.18 -0.08
C GLU A 13 27.55 -4.12 1.44
N ASP A 14 27.40 -2.94 2.04
CA ASP A 14 27.28 -2.85 3.51
C ASP A 14 25.87 -2.45 3.97
N THR A 15 24.90 -3.37 3.95
CA THR A 15 23.79 -3.42 4.95
C THR A 15 22.86 -4.65 4.89
N LEU A 16 23.08 -5.64 4.02
CA LEU A 16 22.07 -6.69 3.77
C LEU A 16 22.23 -8.00 4.57
N ASN A 17 23.22 -8.13 5.44
CA ASN A 17 23.45 -9.37 6.19
C ASN A 17 23.06 -9.24 7.66
N SER A 18 21.80 -9.57 7.99
CA SER A 18 21.38 -10.34 9.18
C SER A 18 19.89 -10.12 9.50
N ALA A 19 19.01 -10.84 8.81
CA ALA A 19 17.67 -11.07 9.33
C ALA A 19 17.47 -12.58 9.43
N ASN A 20 17.61 -13.11 10.65
CA ASN A 20 17.18 -14.47 10.98
C ASN A 20 15.68 -14.57 10.76
N ILE A 21 15.29 -15.29 9.70
CA ILE A 21 13.91 -15.67 9.39
C ILE A 21 13.60 -16.92 10.21
N GLU A 22 13.44 -16.79 11.53
CA GLU A 22 12.94 -17.88 12.37
C GLU A 22 11.43 -17.68 12.63
N ASN A 23 10.63 -18.64 12.16
CA ASN A 23 9.24 -18.93 12.52
C ASN A 23 8.23 -17.77 12.43
N TYR A 24 7.86 -17.37 11.21
CA TYR A 24 6.63 -16.59 10.97
C TYR A 24 5.49 -17.50 10.55
N GLU A 25 4.45 -17.57 11.38
CA GLU A 25 3.18 -18.23 11.04
C GLU A 25 2.53 -17.48 9.86
N LEU A 26 2.39 -18.15 8.72
CA LEU A 26 1.77 -17.58 7.52
C LEU A 26 0.29 -17.32 7.81
N LYS A 27 -0.12 -16.04 7.82
CA LYS A 27 -1.53 -15.70 8.08
C LYS A 27 -2.34 -15.90 6.79
N PRO A 28 -3.46 -16.64 6.80
CA PRO A 28 -4.27 -16.84 5.61
C PRO A 28 -4.93 -15.53 5.15
N PHE A 29 -5.28 -15.46 3.86
CA PHE A 29 -6.12 -14.42 3.28
C PHE A 29 -7.37 -14.16 4.15
N ASN A 30 -7.74 -12.90 4.35
CA ASN A 30 -8.75 -12.52 5.34
C ASN A 30 -10.18 -12.78 4.82
N ARG A 31 -10.52 -14.07 4.70
CA ARG A 31 -11.81 -14.56 4.18
C ARG A 31 -13.01 -14.01 4.96
N GLN A 32 -12.82 -13.59 6.21
CA GLN A 32 -13.90 -13.07 7.06
C GLN A 32 -14.35 -11.65 6.65
N LEU A 33 -13.46 -10.86 6.06
CA LEU A 33 -13.74 -9.48 5.66
C LEU A 33 -14.06 -9.32 4.17
N ILE A 34 -14.04 -10.41 3.41
CA ILE A 34 -14.18 -10.42 1.95
C ILE A 34 -15.56 -10.96 1.57
N ASN A 35 -16.11 -10.49 0.46
CA ASN A 35 -17.39 -10.97 -0.05
C ASN A 35 -17.28 -12.41 -0.58
N GLU A 36 -18.29 -13.23 -0.29
CA GLU A 36 -18.31 -14.65 -0.66
C GLU A 36 -18.25 -14.86 -2.18
N GLU A 37 -18.87 -13.96 -2.95
CA GLU A 37 -18.86 -14.01 -4.42
C GLU A 37 -17.43 -13.98 -4.99
N TYR A 38 -16.55 -13.13 -4.44
CA TYR A 38 -15.17 -13.04 -4.90
C TYR A 38 -14.33 -14.22 -4.43
N LEU A 39 -14.55 -14.70 -3.20
CA LEU A 39 -13.89 -15.90 -2.69
C LEU A 39 -14.16 -17.12 -3.58
N ASN A 40 -15.39 -17.24 -4.09
CA ASN A 40 -15.76 -18.29 -5.03
C ASN A 40 -15.02 -18.14 -6.38
N LYS A 41 -14.89 -16.91 -6.90
CA LYS A 41 -14.12 -16.65 -8.15
C LYS A 41 -12.65 -17.01 -8.02
N ILE A 42 -12.02 -16.69 -6.88
CA ILE A 42 -10.61 -17.01 -6.61
C ILE A 42 -10.39 -18.52 -6.47
N SER A 43 -11.30 -19.23 -5.80
CA SER A 43 -11.12 -20.65 -5.48
C SER A 43 -11.10 -21.55 -6.73
N ILE A 44 -11.63 -21.06 -7.86
CA ILE A 44 -11.66 -21.76 -9.15
C ILE A 44 -10.30 -21.69 -9.87
N ASN A 45 -9.42 -20.74 -9.51
CA ASN A 45 -8.19 -20.42 -10.27
C ASN A 45 -6.87 -20.84 -9.57
N ASN A 46 -6.91 -21.60 -8.47
CA ASN A 46 -5.73 -21.94 -7.66
C ASN A 46 -4.93 -23.15 -8.20
N ASP A 47 -4.33 -23.03 -9.38
CA ASP A 47 -3.44 -24.05 -9.96
C ASP A 47 -2.04 -23.48 -10.25
N GLU A 48 -1.38 -22.82 -9.29
CA GLU A 48 0.05 -22.49 -9.43
C GLU A 48 0.82 -22.68 -8.11
N ASN A 49 1.57 -23.78 -8.03
CA ASN A 49 2.60 -24.02 -7.02
C ASN A 49 3.78 -23.09 -7.30
N VAL A 50 3.81 -21.92 -6.65
CA VAL A 50 4.99 -21.06 -6.66
C VAL A 50 5.96 -21.56 -5.58
N ASP A 51 7.20 -21.85 -5.98
CA ASP A 51 8.26 -22.27 -5.05
C ASP A 51 8.64 -21.13 -4.09
N LEU A 52 8.18 -21.24 -2.84
CA LEU A 52 8.37 -20.24 -1.80
C LEU A 52 9.76 -20.30 -1.15
N SER A 53 10.63 -21.25 -1.53
CA SER A 53 11.99 -21.35 -0.98
C SER A 53 12.81 -20.05 -1.16
N ALA A 54 12.51 -19.27 -2.20
CA ALA A 54 13.13 -17.97 -2.44
C ALA A 54 12.74 -16.88 -1.41
N LEU A 55 11.56 -16.94 -0.78
CA LEU A 55 11.15 -15.97 0.25
C LEU A 55 11.87 -16.17 1.59
N TYR A 56 12.47 -17.35 1.79
CA TYR A 56 13.24 -17.70 2.99
C TYR A 56 14.75 -17.49 2.82
N CYS A 57 15.20 -17.03 1.64
CA CYS A 57 16.63 -16.86 1.37
C CYS A 57 17.07 -15.42 1.72
N PRO A 58 18.09 -15.22 2.58
CA PRO A 58 18.56 -13.90 3.02
C PRO A 58 19.08 -13.00 1.88
N THR A 59 19.43 -13.59 0.73
CA THR A 59 20.01 -12.90 -0.43
C THR A 59 18.99 -12.58 -1.52
N THR A 60 17.70 -12.84 -1.30
CA THR A 60 16.69 -12.67 -2.35
C THR A 60 16.47 -11.19 -2.66
N ASN A 61 16.74 -10.82 -3.91
CA ASN A 61 16.36 -9.53 -4.44
C ASN A 61 14.83 -9.49 -4.56
N TYR A 62 14.15 -9.07 -3.50
CA TYR A 62 12.69 -8.96 -3.46
C TYR A 62 12.14 -8.14 -4.64
N LYS A 63 12.87 -7.10 -5.09
CA LYS A 63 12.46 -6.31 -6.27
C LYS A 63 12.39 -7.16 -7.54
N GLN A 64 13.38 -8.01 -7.78
CA GLN A 64 13.36 -8.92 -8.93
C GLN A 64 12.34 -10.04 -8.73
N LEU A 65 12.22 -10.58 -7.51
CA LEU A 65 11.23 -11.60 -7.21
C LEU A 65 9.83 -11.11 -7.54
N PHE A 66 9.35 -10.00 -6.97
CA PHE A 66 7.96 -9.55 -7.18
C PHE A 66 7.70 -8.99 -8.58
N ARG A 67 8.71 -8.46 -9.26
CA ARG A 67 8.56 -8.06 -10.67
C ARG A 67 8.44 -9.26 -11.62
N LEU A 68 8.97 -10.43 -11.25
CA LEU A 68 9.02 -11.62 -12.09
C LEU A 68 8.04 -12.72 -11.62
N SER A 69 7.62 -12.71 -10.36
CA SER A 69 6.70 -13.67 -9.79
C SER A 69 5.26 -13.18 -9.93
N HIS A 70 4.47 -13.85 -10.75
CA HIS A 70 3.02 -13.65 -10.81
C HIS A 70 2.33 -14.40 -9.67
N LEU A 71 2.55 -13.94 -8.44
CA LEU A 71 1.89 -14.54 -7.28
C LEU A 71 0.37 -14.38 -7.41
N HIS A 72 -0.38 -15.49 -7.32
CA HIS A 72 -1.83 -15.45 -7.37
C HIS A 72 -2.42 -14.58 -6.25
N VAL A 73 -3.47 -13.80 -6.51
CA VAL A 73 -4.02 -12.79 -5.57
C VAL A 73 -4.22 -13.33 -4.15
N ALA A 74 -4.78 -14.53 -4.00
CA ALA A 74 -5.08 -15.08 -2.68
C ALA A 74 -3.90 -15.77 -1.97
N HIS A 75 -2.68 -15.58 -2.49
CA HIS A 75 -1.50 -16.24 -1.94
C HIS A 75 -1.26 -15.79 -0.48
N PRO A 76 -1.22 -16.73 0.49
CA PRO A 76 -1.16 -16.41 1.93
C PRO A 76 0.15 -15.74 2.35
N SER A 77 1.23 -15.87 1.57
CA SER A 77 2.49 -15.20 1.89
C SER A 77 2.38 -13.68 1.88
N ARG A 78 1.41 -13.08 1.18
CA ARG A 78 1.28 -11.61 1.12
C ARG A 78 0.99 -10.96 2.46
N SER A 79 0.20 -11.61 3.30
CA SER A 79 -0.11 -11.10 4.65
C SER A 79 1.17 -10.94 5.47
N SER A 80 1.99 -12.00 5.52
CA SER A 80 3.25 -12.04 6.22
C SER A 80 4.29 -11.18 5.53
N LEU A 81 4.32 -11.16 4.19
CA LEU A 81 5.27 -10.40 3.40
C LEU A 81 5.07 -8.90 3.54
N TRP A 82 3.87 -8.36 3.30
CA TRP A 82 3.63 -6.91 3.37
C TRP A 82 3.97 -6.37 4.74
N PHE A 83 3.51 -7.09 5.77
CA PHE A 83 3.81 -6.72 7.15
C PHE A 83 5.31 -6.80 7.43
N HIS A 84 5.97 -7.83 6.91
CA HIS A 84 7.39 -8.02 7.07
C HIS A 84 8.21 -6.96 6.34
N LEU A 85 7.87 -6.60 5.11
CA LEU A 85 8.54 -5.53 4.35
C LEU A 85 8.43 -4.19 5.09
N LEU A 86 7.24 -3.87 5.60
CA LEU A 86 7.03 -2.66 6.39
C LEU A 86 7.78 -2.68 7.73
N ARG A 87 7.93 -3.86 8.34
CA ARG A 87 8.65 -4.03 9.61
C ARG A 87 10.15 -4.24 9.43
N GLN A 88 10.65 -4.69 8.27
CA GLN A 88 12.04 -5.11 8.04
C GLN A 88 13.05 -3.99 8.31
N ASP A 89 12.63 -2.73 8.26
CA ASP A 89 13.33 -1.58 8.89
C ASP A 89 13.28 -1.65 10.44
N LYS A 90 13.50 -2.84 10.99
CA LYS A 90 13.28 -3.23 12.41
C LYS A 90 14.07 -2.37 13.39
N THR A 91 15.18 -1.78 12.96
CA THR A 91 16.04 -0.99 13.86
C THR A 91 15.47 0.39 14.20
N ARG A 92 14.50 0.92 13.45
CA ARG A 92 13.95 2.27 13.68
C ARG A 92 12.51 2.32 14.19
N HIS A 93 11.68 1.33 13.86
CA HIS A 93 10.22 1.48 14.00
C HIS A 93 9.53 0.55 14.99
N GLN A 94 10.18 -0.54 15.43
CA GLN A 94 9.53 -1.60 16.20
C GLN A 94 8.90 -1.11 17.53
N HIS A 95 9.47 -0.06 18.13
CA HIS A 95 8.92 0.55 19.35
C HIS A 95 8.15 1.86 19.10
N LYS A 96 8.24 2.44 17.90
CA LYS A 96 7.68 3.77 17.62
C LYS A 96 6.16 3.78 17.69
N PHE A 97 5.51 2.71 17.24
CA PHE A 97 4.06 2.61 17.14
C PHE A 97 3.42 1.61 18.11
N GLN A 98 4.22 0.91 18.91
CA GLN A 98 3.75 -0.13 19.81
C GLN A 98 2.63 0.36 20.74
N GLN A 99 2.79 1.54 21.34
CA GLN A 99 1.77 2.11 22.22
C GLN A 99 0.45 2.42 21.49
N ALA A 100 0.52 2.91 20.25
CA ALA A 100 -0.67 3.19 19.45
C ALA A 100 -1.41 1.89 19.10
N VAL A 101 -0.66 0.85 18.73
CA VAL A 101 -1.19 -0.48 18.41
C VAL A 101 -1.87 -1.13 19.64
N GLU A 102 -1.24 -1.03 20.81
CA GLU A 102 -1.79 -1.58 22.07
C GLU A 102 -3.07 -0.84 22.51
N ARG A 103 -3.17 0.47 22.23
CA ARG A 103 -4.34 1.28 22.58
C ARG A 103 -5.51 1.12 21.61
N TYR A 104 -5.23 0.78 20.35
CA TYR A 104 -6.24 0.71 19.28
C TYR A 104 -7.55 -0.02 19.66
N PRO A 105 -7.55 -1.21 20.31
CA PRO A 105 -8.79 -1.88 20.69
C PRO A 105 -9.65 -1.08 21.68
N GLU A 106 -9.03 -0.31 22.57
CA GLU A 106 -9.72 0.56 23.52
C GLU A 106 -10.26 1.82 22.82
N ASP A 107 -9.50 2.39 21.88
CA ASP A 107 -9.94 3.54 21.09
C ASP A 107 -11.18 3.21 20.26
N ILE A 108 -11.21 2.01 19.67
CA ILE A 108 -12.40 1.52 18.97
C ILE A 108 -13.61 1.41 19.89
N ARG A 109 -13.43 0.86 21.10
CA ARG A 109 -14.51 0.80 22.10
C ARG A 109 -15.01 2.18 22.49
N ASN A 110 -14.10 3.15 22.64
CA ASN A 110 -14.46 4.51 23.05
C ASN A 110 -15.15 5.30 21.93
N MET A 111 -14.72 5.13 20.68
CA MET A 111 -15.28 5.88 19.54
C MET A 111 -16.58 5.26 18.99
N PHE A 112 -16.68 3.93 18.97
CA PHE A 112 -17.79 3.19 18.33
C PHE A 112 -18.67 2.41 19.33
N GLY A 113 -18.30 2.37 20.60
CA GLY A 113 -19.02 1.61 21.61
C GLY A 113 -18.95 0.09 21.40
N ARG A 114 -20.00 -0.63 21.80
CA ARG A 114 -20.08 -2.09 21.65
C ARG A 114 -20.53 -2.55 20.26
N ARG A 115 -21.00 -1.62 19.42
CA ARG A 115 -21.55 -1.87 18.10
C ARG A 115 -20.54 -1.42 17.05
N ASN A 116 -19.79 -2.38 16.53
CA ASN A 116 -18.71 -2.10 15.55
C ASN A 116 -19.24 -1.80 14.13
N ASP A 117 -20.55 -1.75 13.95
CA ASP A 117 -21.30 -1.51 12.71
C ASP A 117 -21.84 -0.07 12.60
N ILE A 118 -21.51 0.81 13.54
CA ILE A 118 -21.93 2.22 13.45
C ILE A 118 -21.19 2.91 12.30
N THR A 119 -21.95 3.42 11.33
CA THR A 119 -21.43 4.28 10.27
C THR A 119 -21.14 5.66 10.84
N VAL A 120 -19.85 5.98 10.96
CA VAL A 120 -19.38 7.32 11.38
C VAL A 120 -19.02 8.13 10.14
N ARG A 121 -19.07 9.47 10.27
CA ARG A 121 -18.57 10.36 9.22
C ARG A 121 -17.10 10.05 8.94
N LEU A 122 -16.76 9.95 7.66
CA LEU A 122 -15.39 9.77 7.23
C LEU A 122 -14.54 10.97 7.66
N PRO A 123 -13.27 10.75 8.04
CA PRO A 123 -12.35 11.84 8.32
C PRO A 123 -12.18 12.77 7.12
N SER A 124 -11.97 14.06 7.39
CA SER A 124 -11.79 15.08 6.34
C SER A 124 -10.52 14.91 5.52
N CYS A 125 -9.53 14.17 6.02
CA CYS A 125 -8.29 13.89 5.30
C CYS A 125 -8.44 12.83 4.21
N VAL A 126 -9.59 12.15 4.15
CA VAL A 126 -9.91 11.13 3.14
C VAL A 126 -10.81 11.74 2.09
N ASP A 127 -10.57 11.39 0.83
CA ASP A 127 -11.46 11.78 -0.27
C ASP A 127 -12.75 10.97 -0.22
N ALA A 128 -13.86 11.62 0.10
CA ALA A 128 -15.16 10.96 0.20
C ALA A 128 -15.72 10.52 -1.16
N ASN A 129 -15.24 11.09 -2.27
CA ASN A 129 -15.64 10.71 -3.62
C ASN A 129 -14.92 9.45 -4.09
N HIS A 130 -13.76 9.15 -3.50
CA HIS A 130 -12.88 8.06 -3.92
C HIS A 130 -12.60 7.08 -2.78
N LEU A 131 -13.54 6.16 -2.57
CA LEU A 131 -13.52 5.15 -1.50
C LEU A 131 -13.64 3.73 -2.04
N PRO A 132 -12.59 3.22 -2.73
CA PRO A 132 -12.62 1.87 -3.24
C PRO A 132 -12.62 0.86 -2.09
N HIS A 133 -13.72 0.10 -1.98
CA HIS A 133 -13.84 -1.02 -1.04
C HIS A 133 -13.35 -2.35 -1.61
N TYR A 134 -13.05 -2.39 -2.91
CA TYR A 134 -12.66 -3.59 -3.66
C TYR A 134 -13.61 -4.76 -3.40
N HIS A 135 -13.13 -5.82 -2.76
CA HIS A 135 -13.89 -7.03 -2.46
C HIS A 135 -14.25 -7.15 -0.97
N LEU A 136 -14.13 -6.07 -0.19
CA LEU A 136 -14.53 -6.07 1.21
C LEU A 136 -16.05 -6.18 1.35
N ASN A 137 -16.48 -7.10 2.21
CA ASN A 137 -17.86 -7.16 2.67
C ASN A 137 -18.17 -6.01 3.64
N ARG A 138 -19.43 -5.90 4.10
CA ARG A 138 -19.84 -4.84 5.03
C ARG A 138 -18.97 -4.76 6.29
N ARG A 139 -18.55 -5.90 6.86
CA ARG A 139 -17.69 -5.94 8.06
C ARG A 139 -16.31 -5.35 7.75
N GLY A 140 -15.75 -5.68 6.58
CA GLY A 140 -14.51 -5.09 6.09
C GLY A 140 -14.61 -3.59 5.85
N GLN A 141 -15.72 -3.12 5.26
CA GLN A 141 -15.97 -1.69 5.05
C GLN A 141 -16.06 -0.93 6.38
N HIS A 142 -16.75 -1.48 7.38
CA HIS A 142 -16.76 -0.89 8.73
C HIS A 142 -15.36 -0.89 9.38
N ALA A 143 -14.54 -1.93 9.16
CA ALA A 143 -13.16 -1.95 9.62
C ALA A 143 -12.32 -0.83 8.98
N VAL A 144 -12.50 -0.56 7.68
CA VAL A 144 -11.87 0.60 7.02
C VAL A 144 -12.27 1.89 7.73
N THR A 145 -13.56 2.15 7.92
CA THR A 145 -14.03 3.36 8.61
C THR A 145 -13.43 3.50 10.00
N ARG A 146 -13.41 2.40 10.78
CA ARG A 146 -12.84 2.38 12.13
C ARG A 146 -11.36 2.72 12.16
N ILE A 147 -10.56 2.06 11.32
CA ILE A 147 -9.12 2.36 11.18
C ILE A 147 -8.91 3.83 10.83
N LEU A 148 -9.60 4.33 9.80
CA LEU A 148 -9.43 5.71 9.33
C LEU A 148 -9.83 6.74 10.40
N SER A 149 -10.93 6.50 11.13
CA SER A 149 -11.36 7.39 12.21
C SER A 149 -10.36 7.45 13.36
N VAL A 150 -9.87 6.31 13.84
CA VAL A 150 -8.86 6.29 14.92
C VAL A 150 -7.56 6.94 14.43
N PHE A 151 -7.13 6.63 13.21
CA PHE A 151 -5.96 7.24 12.61
C PHE A 151 -6.05 8.76 12.56
N ALA A 152 -7.13 9.30 11.98
CA ALA A 152 -7.31 10.75 11.86
C ALA A 152 -7.47 11.46 13.20
N TYR A 153 -8.02 10.78 14.23
CA TYR A 153 -8.12 11.33 15.58
C TYR A 153 -6.73 11.63 16.18
N TYR A 154 -5.75 10.75 15.95
CA TYR A 154 -4.38 10.91 16.45
C TYR A 154 -3.44 11.69 15.52
N HIS A 155 -3.82 11.84 14.25
CA HIS A 155 -3.02 12.53 13.23
C HIS A 155 -3.78 13.72 12.61
N PRO A 156 -4.15 14.75 13.41
CA PRO A 156 -4.87 15.92 12.91
C PRO A 156 -4.02 16.80 11.97
N ASP A 157 -2.71 16.60 11.93
CA ASP A 157 -1.77 17.23 11.02
C ASP A 157 -1.90 16.72 9.58
N ILE A 158 -2.40 15.50 9.40
CA ILE A 158 -2.70 14.91 8.10
C ILE A 158 -4.04 15.48 7.63
N THR A 159 -3.96 16.43 6.70
CA THR A 159 -5.12 17.19 6.21
C THR A 159 -5.68 16.67 4.89
N TRP A 160 -4.86 15.95 4.10
CA TRP A 160 -5.27 15.36 2.82
C TRP A 160 -4.38 14.18 2.43
N ALA A 161 -4.93 12.98 2.47
CA ALA A 161 -4.22 11.72 2.23
C ALA A 161 -5.06 10.76 1.37
N PRO A 162 -5.13 10.98 0.03
CA PRO A 162 -5.99 10.22 -0.87
C PRO A 162 -5.65 8.72 -0.89
N LEU A 163 -4.39 8.34 -0.66
CA LEU A 163 -4.00 6.93 -0.58
C LEU A 163 -4.40 6.22 0.71
N LEU A 164 -4.85 6.92 1.75
CA LEU A 164 -5.07 6.33 3.06
C LEU A 164 -6.19 5.28 3.03
N ALA A 165 -7.35 5.62 2.46
CA ALA A 165 -8.48 4.71 2.32
C ALA A 165 -8.21 3.50 1.41
N PRO A 166 -7.71 3.65 0.17
CA PRO A 166 -7.44 2.50 -0.70
C PRO A 166 -6.38 1.56 -0.09
N MET A 167 -5.32 2.08 0.53
CA MET A 167 -4.32 1.25 1.20
C MET A 167 -4.90 0.50 2.40
N THR A 168 -5.76 1.15 3.19
CA THR A 168 -6.48 0.50 4.30
C THR A 168 -7.33 -0.66 3.79
N ALA A 169 -8.10 -0.42 2.72
CA ALA A 169 -8.96 -1.43 2.14
C ALA A 169 -8.14 -2.61 1.59
N LEU A 170 -7.04 -2.34 0.89
CA LEU A 170 -6.11 -3.36 0.39
C LEU A 170 -5.51 -4.19 1.53
N PHE A 171 -4.99 -3.57 2.58
CA PHE A 171 -4.41 -4.27 3.73
C PHE A 171 -5.41 -5.20 4.40
N LEU A 172 -6.67 -4.79 4.57
CA LEU A 172 -7.70 -5.63 5.18
C LEU A 172 -8.05 -6.90 4.39
N HIS A 173 -7.63 -7.02 3.12
CA HIS A 173 -7.76 -8.29 2.39
C HIS A 173 -6.76 -9.35 2.87
N TYR A 174 -5.61 -8.91 3.40
CA TYR A 174 -4.49 -9.80 3.74
C TYR A 174 -4.15 -9.81 5.22
N MET A 175 -4.53 -8.77 5.96
CA MET A 175 -4.05 -8.50 7.30
C MET A 175 -5.22 -8.37 8.28
N THR A 176 -4.89 -8.47 9.58
CA THR A 176 -5.86 -8.13 10.63
C THR A 176 -6.08 -6.62 10.67
N GLU A 177 -7.17 -6.18 11.31
CA GLU A 177 -7.46 -4.74 11.47
C GLU A 177 -6.34 -4.00 12.21
N ILE A 178 -5.74 -4.64 13.22
CA ILE A 178 -4.64 -4.09 14.00
C ILE A 178 -3.36 -4.01 13.16
N ASP A 179 -3.02 -5.08 12.44
CA ASP A 179 -1.83 -5.11 11.56
C ASP A 179 -1.97 -4.08 10.43
N ALA A 180 -3.18 -3.88 9.89
CA ALA A 180 -3.47 -2.87 8.87
C ALA A 180 -3.33 -1.45 9.45
N TYR A 181 -3.82 -1.18 10.65
CA TYR A 181 -3.62 0.10 11.34
C TYR A 181 -2.14 0.40 11.55
N GLU A 182 -1.37 -0.57 12.06
CA GLU A 182 0.09 -0.40 12.22
C GLU A 182 0.79 -0.13 10.88
N SER A 183 0.40 -0.85 9.82
CA SER A 183 0.95 -0.68 8.49
C SER A 183 0.72 0.74 7.95
N LEU A 184 -0.44 1.35 8.23
CA LEU A 184 -0.70 2.74 7.87
C LEU A 184 0.18 3.71 8.64
N LEU A 185 0.36 3.52 9.96
CA LEU A 185 1.24 4.35 10.78
C LEU A 185 2.68 4.36 10.24
N ILE A 186 3.16 3.20 9.78
CA ILE A 186 4.46 3.06 9.13
C ILE A 186 4.48 3.84 7.80
N LEU A 187 3.48 3.64 6.93
CA LEU A 187 3.41 4.27 5.61
C LEU A 187 3.27 5.80 5.65
N THR A 188 2.70 6.35 6.71
CA THR A 188 2.57 7.81 6.91
C THR A 188 3.69 8.37 7.78
N SER A 189 4.65 7.55 8.21
CA SER A 189 5.82 8.06 8.91
C SER A 189 6.73 8.83 7.95
N ASN A 190 7.48 9.82 8.47
CA ASN A 190 8.42 10.61 7.66
C ASN A 190 9.49 9.77 6.93
N ASP A 191 9.76 8.57 7.45
CA ASP A 191 10.71 7.62 6.89
C ASP A 191 10.17 6.95 5.61
N TYR A 192 8.84 6.82 5.49
CA TYR A 192 8.14 6.23 4.34
C TYR A 192 7.43 7.33 3.54
N LYS A 193 8.02 7.74 2.42
CA LYS A 193 7.47 8.79 1.54
C LYS A 193 6.47 8.25 0.52
N ILE A 194 5.58 7.36 0.93
CA ILE A 194 4.59 6.72 0.04
C ILE A 194 3.27 7.51 0.03
N ILE A 195 2.75 7.89 1.20
CA ILE A 195 1.46 8.58 1.31
C ILE A 195 1.70 10.08 1.48
N THR A 196 1.16 10.90 0.56
CA THR A 196 1.04 12.35 0.73
C THR A 196 0.03 12.66 1.82
N GLN A 197 0.31 13.66 2.64
CA GLN A 197 -0.45 13.97 3.87
C GLN A 197 -1.10 15.36 3.86
N THR A 198 -0.77 16.20 2.87
CA THR A 198 -1.38 17.50 2.65
C THR A 198 -1.75 17.71 1.20
N GLU A 199 -2.68 18.64 0.96
CA GLU A 199 -3.15 18.93 -0.40
C GLU A 199 -2.00 19.47 -1.26
N ILE A 200 -1.14 20.33 -0.69
CA ILE A 200 0.03 20.87 -1.38
C ILE A 200 1.01 19.76 -1.78
N GLN A 201 1.22 18.76 -0.91
CA GLN A 201 2.05 17.60 -1.26
C GLN A 201 1.45 16.81 -2.42
N TYR A 202 0.14 16.57 -2.40
CA TYR A 202 -0.56 15.88 -3.49
C TYR A 202 -0.50 16.66 -4.81
N GLN A 203 -0.78 17.96 -4.79
CA GLN A 203 -0.68 18.83 -5.96
C GLN A 203 0.74 18.84 -6.54
N SER A 204 1.75 18.91 -5.67
CA SER A 204 3.16 18.86 -6.06
C SER A 204 3.51 17.53 -6.76
N LEU A 205 2.96 16.43 -6.26
CA LEU A 205 3.12 15.10 -6.85
C LEU A 205 2.43 15.00 -8.22
N SER A 206 1.20 15.49 -8.35
CA SER A 206 0.46 15.53 -9.63
C SER A 206 1.18 16.40 -10.67
N LEU A 207 1.79 17.51 -10.26
CA LEU A 207 2.65 18.33 -11.14
C LEU A 207 3.91 17.59 -11.58
N ALA A 208 4.56 16.84 -10.68
CA ALA A 208 5.70 16.01 -11.02
C ALA A 208 5.32 14.91 -12.03
N PHE A 209 4.18 14.24 -11.82
CA PHE A 209 3.61 13.27 -12.77
C PHE A 209 3.37 13.91 -14.14
N ARG A 210 2.68 15.05 -14.20
CA ARG A 210 2.43 15.81 -15.45
C ARG A 210 3.73 16.14 -16.19
N SER A 211 4.75 16.60 -15.47
CA SER A 211 6.06 16.93 -16.03
C SER A 211 6.76 15.70 -16.63
N ILE A 212 6.71 14.56 -15.92
CA ILE A 212 7.28 13.30 -16.40
C ILE A 212 6.53 12.80 -17.64
N LEU A 213 5.21 12.84 -17.63
CA LEU A 213 4.36 12.44 -18.76
C LEU A 213 4.67 13.29 -19.99
N ARG A 214 4.76 14.62 -19.84
CA ARG A 214 5.13 15.53 -20.92
C ARG A 214 6.51 15.22 -21.51
N ARG A 215 7.47 14.84 -20.67
CA ARG A 215 8.85 14.52 -21.09
C ARG A 215 8.96 13.15 -21.75
N ARG A 216 8.26 12.13 -21.25
CA ARG A 216 8.39 10.73 -21.71
C ARG A 216 7.40 10.37 -22.81
N CYS A 217 6.18 10.89 -22.76
CA CYS A 217 5.06 10.53 -23.65
C CYS A 217 4.43 11.80 -24.26
N ARG A 218 5.25 12.62 -24.94
CA ARG A 218 4.84 13.95 -25.41
C ARG A 218 3.59 13.95 -26.29
N SER A 219 3.48 13.00 -27.22
CA SER A 219 2.31 12.89 -28.12
C SER A 219 1.01 12.63 -27.34
N VAL A 220 1.06 11.74 -26.35
CA VAL A 220 -0.07 11.44 -25.45
C VAL A 220 -0.42 12.65 -24.60
N TYR A 221 0.59 13.30 -24.02
CA TYR A 221 0.39 14.52 -23.24
C TYR A 221 -0.29 15.61 -24.08
N GLU A 222 0.20 15.88 -25.30
CA GLU A 222 -0.39 16.89 -26.19
C GLU A 222 -1.81 16.51 -26.62
N TYR A 223 -2.08 15.23 -26.85
CA TYR A 223 -3.42 14.73 -27.15
C TYR A 223 -4.37 14.96 -25.95
N LEU A 224 -4.00 14.49 -24.77
CA LEU A 224 -4.78 14.66 -23.54
C LEU A 224 -5.00 16.14 -23.23
N ASN A 225 -3.98 16.97 -23.36
CA ASN A 225 -4.05 18.41 -23.10
C ASN A 225 -4.95 19.16 -24.11
N ARG A 226 -5.12 18.63 -25.33
CA ARG A 226 -6.06 19.19 -26.33
C ARG A 226 -7.49 18.75 -26.07
N GLN A 227 -7.68 17.51 -25.60
CA GLN A 227 -9.00 16.96 -25.25
C GLN A 227 -9.50 17.47 -23.90
N SER A 228 -8.60 17.82 -23.00
CA SER A 228 -8.92 18.33 -21.67
C SER A 228 -9.44 19.76 -21.79
N GLN A 229 -10.76 19.92 -21.90
CA GLN A 229 -11.39 21.18 -21.50
C GLN A 229 -11.36 21.36 -19.96
N GLN A 230 -11.04 20.29 -19.22
CA GLN A 230 -10.92 20.30 -17.77
C GLN A 230 -9.57 19.72 -17.31
N PRO A 231 -8.84 20.38 -16.38
CA PRO A 231 -7.56 19.91 -15.85
C PRO A 231 -7.63 18.61 -15.01
N CYS A 232 -8.83 18.08 -14.77
CA CYS A 232 -9.11 17.00 -13.83
C CYS A 232 -8.36 15.69 -14.10
N LEU A 233 -8.18 15.28 -15.36
CA LEU A 233 -7.64 13.94 -15.68
C LEU A 233 -6.24 13.72 -15.11
N PHE A 234 -5.40 14.75 -15.13
CA PHE A 234 -4.07 14.67 -14.56
C PHE A 234 -4.04 14.82 -13.03
N ASP A 235 -5.11 15.34 -12.42
CA ASP A 235 -5.27 15.43 -10.97
C ASP A 235 -5.92 14.15 -10.39
N GLU A 236 -6.59 13.36 -11.25
CA GLU A 236 -7.23 12.07 -10.93
C GLU A 236 -6.36 10.86 -11.29
N TRP A 237 -5.10 11.07 -11.71
CA TRP A 237 -4.20 10.01 -12.18
C TRP A 237 -4.06 8.84 -11.20
N LEU A 238 -4.13 9.13 -9.90
CA LEU A 238 -4.07 8.13 -8.85
C LEU A 238 -5.30 7.20 -8.89
N TRP A 239 -6.49 7.75 -9.13
CA TRP A 239 -7.74 7.00 -9.16
C TRP A 239 -7.87 6.12 -10.40
N ILE A 240 -7.21 6.49 -11.50
CA ILE A 240 -7.00 5.59 -12.66
C ILE A 240 -6.39 4.27 -12.21
N ILE A 241 -5.45 4.29 -11.27
CA ILE A 241 -4.81 3.06 -10.76
C ILE A 241 -5.70 2.39 -9.71
N PHE A 242 -6.21 3.14 -8.73
CA PHE A 242 -6.85 2.54 -7.56
C PHE A 242 -8.34 2.23 -7.71
N GLU A 243 -9.03 2.77 -8.71
CA GLU A 243 -10.46 2.52 -8.95
C GLU A 243 -10.73 1.76 -10.26
N HIS A 244 -9.95 2.02 -11.30
CA HIS A 244 -10.22 1.46 -12.63
C HIS A 244 -9.40 0.21 -12.95
N LEU A 245 -8.26 0.00 -12.30
CA LEU A 245 -7.45 -1.19 -12.54
C LEU A 245 -8.05 -2.41 -11.83
N PRO A 246 -8.17 -3.57 -12.51
CA PRO A 246 -8.63 -4.79 -11.87
C PRO A 246 -7.76 -5.17 -10.68
N PHE A 247 -8.38 -5.68 -9.62
CA PHE A 247 -7.70 -6.02 -8.36
C PHE A 247 -6.54 -7.01 -8.54
N THR A 248 -6.62 -7.89 -9.54
CA THR A 248 -5.55 -8.85 -9.91
C THR A 248 -4.26 -8.17 -10.35
N TYR A 249 -4.35 -6.98 -10.96
CA TYR A 249 -3.18 -6.19 -11.35
C TYR A 249 -2.78 -5.18 -10.27
N LEU A 250 -3.74 -4.70 -9.49
CA LEU A 250 -3.47 -3.77 -8.40
C LEU A 250 -2.58 -4.40 -7.32
N VAL A 251 -2.83 -5.65 -6.94
CA VAL A 251 -2.10 -6.32 -5.85
C VAL A 251 -0.58 -6.43 -6.13
N PRO A 252 -0.11 -6.90 -7.31
CA PRO A 252 1.31 -6.87 -7.66
C PRO A 252 1.94 -5.45 -7.69
N ILE A 253 1.15 -4.43 -8.04
CA ILE A 253 1.63 -3.04 -7.98
C ILE A 253 1.90 -2.65 -6.52
N ILE A 254 1.06 -3.08 -5.58
CA ILE A 254 1.28 -2.87 -4.14
C ILE A 254 2.50 -3.64 -3.65
N ASP A 255 2.69 -4.90 -4.09
CA ASP A 255 3.90 -5.67 -3.79
C ASP A 255 5.16 -4.84 -4.14
N CYS A 256 5.19 -4.22 -5.33
CA CYS A 256 6.30 -3.37 -5.77
C CYS A 256 6.37 -2.02 -5.04
N LEU A 257 5.22 -1.40 -4.75
CA LEU A 257 5.12 -0.10 -4.07
C LEU A 257 5.75 -0.15 -2.68
N LEU A 258 5.51 -1.23 -1.93
CA LEU A 258 6.03 -1.41 -0.57
C LEU A 258 7.54 -1.66 -0.52
N ILE A 259 8.17 -2.08 -1.62
CA ILE A 259 9.61 -2.36 -1.71
C ILE A 259 10.39 -1.16 -2.25
N GLU A 260 9.77 -0.39 -3.14
CA GLU A 260 10.37 0.80 -3.73
C GLU A 260 9.81 2.06 -3.08
N ASP A 261 8.95 2.79 -3.77
CA ASP A 261 8.32 4.03 -3.32
C ASP A 261 7.25 4.46 -4.34
N MET A 262 6.71 5.67 -4.15
CA MET A 262 5.71 6.32 -5.01
C MET A 262 6.09 6.36 -6.51
N LYS A 263 7.37 6.17 -6.88
CA LYS A 263 7.79 6.15 -8.29
C LYS A 263 7.19 4.98 -9.06
N ILE A 264 6.82 3.89 -8.39
CA ILE A 264 6.13 2.77 -9.03
C ILE A 264 4.81 3.24 -9.62
N LEU A 265 4.01 3.98 -8.86
CA LEU A 265 2.71 4.47 -9.33
C LEU A 265 2.85 5.47 -10.48
N ILE A 266 3.93 6.24 -10.54
CA ILE A 266 4.22 7.15 -11.66
C ILE A 266 4.62 6.40 -12.95
N ARG A 267 5.16 5.19 -12.82
CA ARG A 267 5.63 4.37 -13.97
C ARG A 267 4.49 3.61 -14.64
N ILE A 268 3.51 3.16 -13.85
CA ILE A 268 2.28 2.51 -14.33
C ILE A 268 1.44 3.55 -15.08
#